data_AF-A0A952P8M9-F1
#
_entry.id   AF-A0A952P8M9-F1
#
_cell.length_a   1.000
_cell.length_b   1.000
_cell.length_c   1.000
_cell.angle_alpha   90.00
_cell.angle_beta   90.00
_cell.angle_gamma   90.00
#
_symmetry.space_group_name_H-M   'P 1'
#
loop_
_entity.id
_entity.type
_entity.pdbx_description
1 polymer ?
#
loop_
_entity_poly.entity_id
_entity_poly.type
_entity_poly.pdbx_seq_one_letter_code
_entity_poly.pdbx_strand_id
1 'polypeptide(L)'
;MKKFLQILLVSIIFANIGNAISKPLAAYKVDNLWYIIDEEGKAIFNPINLKFVAGYSEGFYKVYLEIDSIKIWGFMNDKGEVAVPMCDDVRLFRNGMAMISDLIDKDSELRLFGFINKEGKMIVPKEFLDAVDYSEGLAWVMNRDYRGYVDTTGKMVIPWDTTGFGSAFNEGLAAMTNKDDRFGFINKKGEVVIPYQYDEVTNFVNGLARVNILGKWGFINQKGELEIEADYDFALDFVEGFCFVGVPERNATNYKPNWGIINRGGGKVVDFRYEDIRDFHQGLGAVLEDGKWKIIDYFGNKVVEKEFDNIESFRDGLAWAVDGDKSGFIDPTGEFNIVIPEEAEVLLDLRLNKLVKNKK
;
A
#
# COMPACT_ATOMS: atom_id res chain seq x y z
N MET A 1 -5.53 -39.21 5.76
CA MET A 1 -4.98 -39.09 4.39
C MET A 1 -4.18 -37.79 4.28
N LYS A 2 -2.88 -37.79 4.61
CA LYS A 2 -1.96 -36.71 4.25
C LYS A 2 -0.99 -37.30 3.25
N LYS A 3 -1.44 -37.41 1.99
CA LYS A 3 -0.56 -37.76 0.87
C LYS A 3 0.28 -36.52 0.56
N PHE A 4 1.58 -36.75 0.48
CA PHE A 4 2.57 -35.93 -0.22
C PHE A 4 1.94 -35.06 -1.32
N LEU A 5 1.84 -33.76 -1.07
CA LEU A 5 1.81 -32.76 -2.13
C LEU A 5 3.16 -32.04 -2.01
N GLN A 6 4.13 -32.57 -2.72
CA GLN A 6 5.20 -31.78 -3.31
C GLN A 6 4.55 -30.56 -3.96
N ILE A 7 5.18 -29.36 -3.90
CA ILE A 7 4.75 -28.11 -4.55
C ILE A 7 3.83 -28.42 -5.72
N LEU A 8 2.53 -28.11 -5.61
CA LEU A 8 1.63 -28.25 -6.74
C LEU A 8 1.99 -27.10 -7.68
N LEU A 9 3.02 -27.29 -8.51
CA LEU A 9 3.23 -26.55 -9.73
C LEU A 9 2.02 -26.89 -10.61
N VAL A 10 0.93 -26.15 -10.41
CA VAL A 10 -0.11 -26.09 -11.43
C VAL A 10 0.47 -25.21 -12.52
N SER A 11 1.31 -25.80 -13.37
CA SER A 11 1.80 -25.16 -14.57
C SER A 11 0.63 -25.01 -15.54
N ILE A 12 -0.23 -24.01 -15.31
CA ILE A 12 -1.17 -23.57 -16.34
C ILE A 12 -0.35 -22.72 -17.30
N ILE A 13 0.19 -23.35 -18.34
CA ILE A 13 0.94 -22.67 -19.39
C ILE A 13 -0.09 -21.98 -20.27
N PHE A 14 -0.27 -20.67 -20.11
CA PHE A 14 -0.95 -19.85 -21.10
C PHE A 14 0.09 -19.38 -22.13
N ALA A 15 -0.16 -19.63 -23.41
CA ALA A 15 0.78 -19.30 -24.47
C ALA A 15 1.03 -17.78 -24.56
N ASN A 16 2.31 -17.42 -24.64
CA ASN A 16 2.84 -16.05 -24.74
C ASN A 16 2.44 -15.34 -26.04
N ILE A 17 2.20 -14.02 -25.95
CA ILE A 17 2.47 -13.08 -27.05
C ILE A 17 3.65 -12.20 -26.60
N GLY A 18 4.81 -12.45 -27.23
CA GLY A 18 5.94 -11.54 -27.52
C GLY A 18 6.38 -10.42 -26.56
N ASN A 19 7.61 -10.59 -26.04
CA ASN A 19 8.73 -9.63 -26.03
C ASN A 19 8.46 -8.13 -25.80
N ALA A 20 8.18 -7.76 -24.55
CA ALA A 20 8.81 -6.66 -23.82
C ALA A 20 8.43 -6.81 -22.34
N ILE A 21 9.30 -6.44 -21.40
CA ILE A 21 8.91 -6.30 -19.99
C ILE A 21 8.07 -5.01 -19.93
N SER A 22 6.78 -5.09 -20.25
CA SER A 22 5.86 -3.97 -20.07
C SER A 22 5.45 -3.89 -18.60
N LYS A 23 5.40 -2.67 -18.06
CA LYS A 23 5.05 -2.47 -16.64
C LYS A 23 3.54 -2.65 -16.46
N PRO A 24 3.10 -3.49 -15.52
CA PRO A 24 1.67 -3.66 -15.28
C PRO A 24 1.02 -2.40 -14.71
N LEU A 25 0.00 -1.90 -15.40
CA LEU A 25 -0.79 -0.74 -14.98
C LEU A 25 -2.00 -1.20 -14.17
N ALA A 26 -2.82 -2.06 -14.78
CA ALA A 26 -4.12 -2.41 -14.21
C ALA A 26 -4.53 -3.85 -14.54
N ALA A 27 -5.41 -4.39 -13.69
CA ALA A 27 -6.10 -5.65 -13.94
C ALA A 27 -7.62 -5.41 -13.86
N TYR A 28 -8.36 -5.88 -14.86
CA TYR A 28 -9.82 -5.79 -14.86
C TYR A 28 -10.48 -7.10 -15.29
N LYS A 29 -11.72 -7.31 -14.88
CA LYS A 29 -12.44 -8.58 -15.09
C LYS A 29 -13.69 -8.38 -15.95
N VAL A 30 -13.80 -9.17 -17.02
CA VAL A 30 -14.97 -9.23 -17.93
C VAL A 30 -15.27 -10.69 -18.21
N ASP A 31 -16.54 -11.12 -18.09
CA ASP A 31 -16.99 -12.49 -18.38
C ASP A 31 -16.13 -13.60 -17.74
N ASN A 32 -15.78 -13.42 -16.45
CA ASN A 32 -14.90 -14.30 -15.68
C ASN A 32 -13.42 -14.37 -16.13
N LEU A 33 -13.00 -13.55 -17.09
CA LEU A 33 -11.61 -13.47 -17.54
C LEU A 33 -10.95 -12.20 -17.00
N TRP A 34 -9.73 -12.36 -16.48
CA TRP A 34 -8.88 -11.25 -16.08
C TRP A 34 -8.02 -10.78 -17.25
N TYR A 35 -8.09 -9.49 -17.52
CA TYR A 35 -7.27 -8.76 -18.46
C TYR A 35 -6.26 -7.95 -17.64
N ILE A 36 -4.97 -8.13 -17.91
CA ILE A 36 -3.91 -7.31 -17.33
C ILE A 36 -3.29 -6.49 -18.44
N ILE A 37 -3.22 -5.19 -18.24
CA ILE A 37 -2.76 -4.23 -19.24
C ILE A 37 -1.56 -3.42 -18.75
N ASP A 38 -0.75 -2.96 -19.70
CA ASP A 38 0.36 -2.05 -19.47
C ASP A 38 -0.06 -0.58 -19.53
N GLU A 39 0.93 0.32 -19.42
CA GLU A 39 0.78 1.77 -19.42
C GLU A 39 0.32 2.33 -20.78
N GLU A 40 0.36 1.53 -21.85
CA GLU A 40 -0.20 1.83 -23.17
C GLU A 40 -1.58 1.19 -23.39
N GLY A 41 -2.15 0.52 -22.39
CA GLY A 41 -3.43 -0.16 -22.47
C GLY A 41 -3.41 -1.47 -23.25
N LYS A 42 -2.23 -2.01 -23.54
CA LYS A 42 -2.08 -3.30 -24.25
C LYS A 42 -2.11 -4.43 -23.24
N ALA A 43 -2.75 -5.53 -23.63
CA ALA A 43 -2.75 -6.74 -22.82
C ALA A 43 -1.32 -7.30 -22.69
N ILE A 44 -0.87 -7.52 -21.44
CA ILE A 44 0.44 -8.12 -21.14
C ILE A 44 0.45 -9.61 -21.48
N PHE A 45 -0.70 -10.27 -21.33
CA PHE A 45 -0.91 -11.67 -21.69
C PHE A 45 -2.34 -11.91 -22.15
N ASN A 46 -2.59 -13.09 -22.73
CA ASN A 46 -3.93 -13.53 -23.08
C ASN A 46 -4.82 -13.59 -21.82
N PRO A 47 -6.10 -13.18 -21.89
CA PRO A 47 -6.97 -13.11 -20.72
C PRO A 47 -7.02 -14.43 -19.95
N ILE A 48 -6.87 -14.37 -18.63
CA ILE A 48 -6.67 -15.55 -17.79
C ILE A 48 -7.91 -15.82 -16.94
N ASN A 49 -8.34 -17.07 -16.89
CA ASN A 49 -9.39 -17.52 -15.99
C ASN A 49 -8.82 -17.76 -14.58
N LEU A 50 -8.66 -16.66 -13.83
CA LEU A 50 -8.39 -16.66 -12.40
C LEU A 50 -9.65 -16.29 -11.63
N LYS A 51 -9.76 -16.73 -10.38
CA LYS A 51 -10.85 -16.22 -9.54
C LYS A 51 -10.62 -14.75 -9.21
N PHE A 52 -9.39 -14.39 -8.86
CA PHE A 52 -9.05 -13.01 -8.50
C PHE A 52 -7.56 -12.68 -8.65
N VAL A 53 -7.31 -11.42 -8.98
CA VAL A 53 -6.00 -10.77 -8.90
C VAL A 53 -6.09 -9.73 -7.79
N ALA A 54 -5.20 -9.81 -6.79
CA ALA A 54 -5.25 -8.97 -5.60
C ALA A 54 -4.19 -7.87 -5.57
N GLY A 55 -3.16 -7.96 -6.40
CA GLY A 55 -2.10 -6.96 -6.45
C GLY A 55 -0.89 -7.42 -7.26
N TYR A 56 0.08 -6.54 -7.41
CA TYR A 56 1.35 -6.74 -8.06
C TYR A 56 2.49 -6.14 -7.23
N SER A 57 3.60 -6.86 -7.15
CA SER A 57 4.84 -6.36 -6.57
C SER A 57 6.03 -7.18 -7.08
N GLU A 58 7.12 -6.49 -7.40
CA GLU A 58 8.42 -7.10 -7.70
C GLU A 58 8.40 -8.22 -8.76
N GLY A 59 7.56 -8.08 -9.80
CA GLY A 59 7.44 -9.08 -10.89
C GLY A 59 6.42 -10.19 -10.62
N PHE A 60 5.64 -10.09 -9.55
CA PHE A 60 4.66 -11.10 -9.16
C PHE A 60 3.30 -10.49 -8.86
N TYR A 61 2.25 -11.08 -9.42
CA TYR A 61 0.87 -10.82 -9.05
C TYR A 61 0.46 -11.72 -7.89
N LYS A 62 -0.15 -11.17 -6.83
CA LYS A 62 -0.87 -11.98 -5.84
C LYS A 62 -2.20 -12.40 -6.45
N VAL A 63 -2.43 -13.71 -6.54
CA VAL A 63 -3.64 -14.28 -7.16
C VAL A 63 -4.27 -15.31 -6.24
N TYR A 64 -5.56 -15.58 -6.43
CA TYR A 64 -6.12 -16.82 -5.88
C TYR A 64 -6.90 -17.62 -6.91
N LEU A 65 -6.82 -18.93 -6.72
CA LEU A 65 -7.54 -19.96 -7.43
C LEU A 65 -8.62 -20.53 -6.51
N GLU A 66 -9.61 -21.21 -7.11
CA GLU A 66 -10.59 -21.98 -6.36
C GLU A 66 -10.63 -23.38 -6.97
N ILE A 67 -10.29 -24.38 -6.16
CA ILE A 67 -10.27 -25.78 -6.54
C ILE A 67 -11.17 -26.51 -5.54
N ASP A 68 -12.20 -27.19 -6.04
CA ASP A 68 -13.19 -27.89 -5.19
C ASP A 68 -13.77 -27.02 -4.07
N SER A 69 -14.11 -25.76 -4.39
CA SER A 69 -14.60 -24.73 -3.45
C SER A 69 -13.58 -24.28 -2.38
N ILE A 70 -12.31 -24.68 -2.50
CA ILE A 70 -11.22 -24.27 -1.61
C ILE A 70 -10.48 -23.11 -2.26
N LYS A 71 -10.40 -21.99 -1.54
CA LYS A 71 -9.59 -20.83 -1.93
C LYS A 71 -8.11 -21.12 -1.71
N ILE A 72 -7.30 -20.89 -2.74
CA ILE A 72 -5.86 -21.16 -2.73
C ILE A 72 -5.13 -19.91 -3.22
N TRP A 73 -4.38 -19.26 -2.32
CA TRP A 73 -3.57 -18.09 -2.66
C TRP A 73 -2.21 -18.48 -3.22
N GLY A 74 -1.68 -17.65 -4.11
CA GLY A 74 -0.36 -17.83 -4.68
C GLY A 74 0.13 -16.61 -5.44
N PHE A 75 1.17 -16.84 -6.23
CA PHE A 75 1.79 -15.83 -7.06
C PHE A 75 1.70 -16.23 -8.52
N MET A 76 1.50 -15.26 -9.39
CA MET A 76 1.66 -15.41 -10.83
C MET A 76 2.80 -14.51 -11.27
N ASN A 77 3.68 -14.96 -12.15
CA ASN A 77 4.72 -14.08 -12.72
C ASN A 77 4.24 -13.39 -14.01
N ASP A 78 5.09 -12.54 -14.59
CA ASP A 78 4.80 -11.82 -15.84
C ASP A 78 4.67 -12.71 -17.09
N LYS A 79 4.89 -14.03 -16.97
CA LYS A 79 4.64 -15.02 -18.03
C LYS A 79 3.31 -15.76 -17.83
N GLY A 80 2.52 -15.40 -16.83
CA GLY A 80 1.28 -16.09 -16.47
C GLY A 80 1.50 -17.42 -15.73
N GLU A 81 2.72 -17.75 -15.33
CA GLU A 81 3.02 -18.99 -14.60
C GLU A 81 2.63 -18.82 -13.13
N VAL A 82 1.79 -19.72 -12.61
CA VAL A 82 1.28 -19.65 -11.23
C VAL A 82 2.05 -20.60 -10.31
N ALA A 83 2.50 -20.07 -9.17
CA ALA A 83 3.11 -20.81 -8.08
C ALA A 83 2.25 -20.68 -6.82
N VAL A 84 1.87 -21.82 -6.24
CA VAL A 84 1.11 -21.89 -4.99
C VAL A 84 2.02 -22.41 -3.88
N PRO A 85 2.41 -21.57 -2.91
CA PRO A 85 3.09 -22.04 -1.71
C PRO A 85 2.14 -22.84 -0.82
N MET A 86 2.68 -23.78 -0.04
CA MET A 86 1.90 -24.54 0.94
C MET A 86 1.62 -23.69 2.18
N CYS A 87 0.62 -22.82 2.07
CA CYS A 87 0.12 -21.97 3.14
C CYS A 87 -1.31 -21.48 2.89
N ASP A 88 -1.94 -20.91 3.90
CA ASP A 88 -3.31 -20.41 3.81
C ASP A 88 -3.40 -18.99 3.22
N ASP A 89 -2.38 -18.15 3.41
CA ASP A 89 -2.31 -16.81 2.80
C ASP A 89 -0.87 -16.38 2.53
N VAL A 90 -0.72 -15.48 1.56
CA VAL A 90 0.54 -14.88 1.12
C VAL A 90 0.40 -13.36 1.06
N ARG A 91 1.42 -12.59 1.43
CA ARG A 91 1.48 -11.15 1.17
C ARG A 91 2.30 -10.86 -0.09
N LEU A 92 2.21 -9.63 -0.60
CA LEU A 92 3.03 -9.19 -1.73
C LEU A 92 4.51 -9.23 -1.35
N PHE A 93 5.38 -9.45 -2.35
CA PHE A 93 6.82 -9.37 -2.13
C PHE A 93 7.23 -7.95 -1.74
N ARG A 94 8.07 -7.84 -0.71
CA ARG A 94 8.75 -6.62 -0.27
C ARG A 94 10.21 -6.97 0.05
N ASN A 95 11.13 -6.26 -0.57
CA ASN A 95 12.57 -6.45 -0.47
C ASN A 95 13.00 -7.91 -0.75
N GLY A 96 12.40 -8.54 -1.77
CA GLY A 96 12.74 -9.90 -2.18
C GLY A 96 12.08 -11.02 -1.38
N MET A 97 11.26 -10.69 -0.38
CA MET A 97 10.62 -11.64 0.53
C MET A 97 9.11 -11.46 0.55
N ALA A 98 8.34 -12.53 0.66
CA ALA A 98 6.90 -12.48 0.90
C ALA A 98 6.58 -13.13 2.24
N MET A 99 5.76 -12.46 3.05
CA MET A 99 5.22 -13.06 4.25
C MET A 99 4.14 -14.08 3.90
N ILE A 100 4.16 -15.23 4.57
CA ILE A 100 3.17 -16.29 4.43
C ILE A 100 2.56 -16.61 5.79
N SER A 101 1.33 -17.13 5.82
CA SER A 101 0.69 -17.56 7.06
C SER A 101 -0.13 -18.83 6.93
N ASP A 102 -0.19 -19.59 8.03
CA ASP A 102 -1.13 -20.69 8.22
C ASP A 102 -2.07 -20.37 9.37
N LEU A 103 -3.36 -20.67 9.19
CA LEU A 103 -4.38 -20.64 10.22
C LEU A 103 -4.25 -21.88 11.09
N ILE A 104 -3.93 -21.69 12.37
CA ILE A 104 -3.71 -22.77 13.33
C ILE A 104 -4.96 -23.05 14.16
N ASP A 105 -5.77 -22.03 14.40
CA ASP A 105 -7.05 -22.13 15.09
C ASP A 105 -8.08 -21.21 14.44
N LYS A 106 -9.21 -21.79 14.04
CA LYS A 106 -10.30 -21.09 13.35
C LYS A 106 -11.11 -20.21 14.31
N ASP A 107 -11.27 -20.63 15.56
CA ASP A 107 -12.16 -19.93 16.48
C ASP A 107 -11.52 -18.62 16.98
N SER A 108 -10.19 -18.62 17.15
CA SER A 108 -9.41 -17.45 17.57
C SER A 108 -8.77 -16.69 16.40
N GLU A 109 -8.94 -17.17 15.16
CA GLU A 109 -8.23 -16.67 13.96
C GLU A 109 -6.69 -16.65 14.13
N LEU A 110 -6.15 -17.53 14.99
CA LEU A 110 -4.73 -17.59 15.29
C LEU A 110 -3.94 -18.05 14.07
N ARG A 111 -2.95 -17.25 13.67
CA ARG A 111 -2.05 -17.55 12.56
C ARG A 111 -0.60 -17.67 13.00
N LEU A 112 0.16 -18.46 12.24
CA LEU A 112 1.62 -18.46 12.31
C LEU A 112 2.21 -17.91 11.02
N PHE A 113 3.07 -16.90 11.17
CA PHE A 113 3.72 -16.16 10.10
C PHE A 113 5.15 -16.63 9.89
N GLY A 114 5.56 -16.67 8.63
CA GLY A 114 6.92 -16.97 8.18
C GLY A 114 7.18 -16.26 6.84
N PHE A 115 8.33 -16.53 6.21
CA PHE A 115 8.72 -15.82 5.00
C PHE A 115 9.32 -16.75 3.94
N ILE A 116 8.95 -16.49 2.69
CA ILE A 116 9.52 -17.13 1.51
C ILE A 116 10.28 -16.11 0.66
N ASN A 117 11.27 -16.58 -0.08
CA ASN A 117 11.93 -15.77 -1.10
C ASN A 117 11.20 -15.87 -2.46
N LYS A 118 11.71 -15.17 -3.47
CA LYS A 118 11.15 -15.16 -4.84
C LYS A 118 11.17 -16.52 -5.55
N GLU A 119 12.03 -17.44 -5.14
CA GLU A 119 12.03 -18.83 -5.63
C GLU A 119 10.98 -19.70 -4.91
N GLY A 120 10.20 -19.13 -3.98
CA GLY A 120 9.19 -19.85 -3.19
C GLY A 120 9.79 -20.70 -2.06
N LYS A 121 11.11 -20.59 -1.81
CA LYS A 121 11.77 -21.30 -0.72
C LYS A 121 11.44 -20.62 0.60
N MET A 122 10.99 -21.40 1.58
CA MET A 122 10.85 -20.96 2.97
C MET A 122 12.23 -20.63 3.53
N ILE A 123 12.45 -19.35 3.84
CA ILE A 123 13.67 -18.85 4.47
C ILE A 123 13.47 -18.75 5.97
N VAL A 124 12.29 -18.30 6.38
CA VAL A 124 11.92 -18.13 7.79
C VAL A 124 10.68 -18.99 8.05
N PRO A 125 10.74 -19.95 9.00
CA PRO A 125 9.62 -20.85 9.27
C PRO A 125 8.40 -20.09 9.83
N LYS A 126 7.22 -20.72 9.70
CA LYS A 126 5.97 -20.20 10.28
C LYS A 126 5.93 -20.45 11.78
N GLU A 127 6.60 -19.60 12.55
CA GLU A 127 6.68 -19.70 14.02
C GLU A 127 6.32 -18.40 14.75
N PHE A 128 6.08 -17.33 14.03
CA PHE A 128 5.72 -16.03 14.60
C PHE A 128 4.22 -15.87 14.74
N LEU A 129 3.79 -15.36 15.88
CA LEU A 129 2.39 -14.99 16.15
C LEU A 129 2.01 -13.67 15.49
N ASP A 130 2.99 -12.81 15.20
CA ASP A 130 2.80 -11.58 14.45
C ASP A 130 4.11 -11.17 13.77
N ALA A 131 4.00 -10.45 12.65
CA ALA A 131 5.13 -9.96 11.88
C ALA A 131 4.75 -8.81 10.94
N VAL A 132 5.72 -7.94 10.70
CA VAL A 132 5.65 -6.85 9.72
C VAL A 132 6.45 -7.23 8.47
N ASP A 133 6.02 -6.73 7.31
CA ASP A 133 6.73 -6.97 6.04
C ASP A 133 8.17 -6.45 6.10
N TYR A 134 9.07 -7.07 5.33
CA TYR A 134 10.45 -6.61 5.24
C TYR A 134 10.52 -5.19 4.67
N SER A 135 11.32 -4.36 5.33
CA SER A 135 11.76 -3.07 4.82
C SER A 135 13.20 -2.83 5.23
N GLU A 136 13.97 -2.27 4.29
CA GLU A 136 15.41 -2.03 4.43
C GLU A 136 16.23 -3.22 4.99
N GLY A 137 15.80 -4.45 4.68
CA GLY A 137 16.48 -5.70 5.05
C GLY A 137 16.10 -6.26 6.42
N LEU A 138 15.15 -5.65 7.14
CA LEU A 138 14.69 -6.09 8.45
C LEU A 138 13.16 -6.24 8.48
N ALA A 139 12.67 -7.17 9.28
CA ALA A 139 11.25 -7.37 9.57
C ALA A 139 11.06 -7.47 11.08
N TRP A 140 10.06 -6.76 11.63
CA TRP A 140 9.65 -6.97 13.01
C TRP A 140 8.87 -8.29 13.13
N VAL A 141 9.16 -9.08 14.16
CA VAL A 141 8.53 -10.38 14.43
C VAL A 141 8.26 -10.56 15.91
N MET A 142 7.23 -11.34 16.25
CA MET A 142 6.89 -11.70 17.61
C MET A 142 6.45 -13.17 17.70
N ASN A 143 6.91 -13.86 18.73
CA ASN A 143 6.32 -15.12 19.19
C ASN A 143 6.05 -15.05 20.71
N ARG A 144 5.84 -16.20 21.35
CA ARG A 144 5.55 -16.27 22.80
C ARG A 144 6.73 -15.87 23.68
N ASP A 145 7.94 -16.18 23.24
CA ASP A 145 9.15 -16.12 24.07
C ASP A 145 9.99 -14.88 23.77
N TYR A 146 9.89 -14.33 22.56
CA TYR A 146 10.69 -13.21 22.11
C TYR A 146 10.01 -12.41 20.99
N ARG A 147 10.54 -11.21 20.79
CA ARG A 147 10.22 -10.32 19.67
C ARG A 147 11.39 -9.41 19.38
N GLY A 148 11.36 -8.81 18.20
CA GLY A 148 12.46 -8.02 17.72
C GLY A 148 12.50 -7.97 16.19
N TYR A 149 13.66 -7.62 15.65
CA TYR A 149 13.87 -7.58 14.21
C TYR A 149 14.77 -8.71 13.75
N VAL A 150 14.33 -9.39 12.69
CA VAL A 150 15.11 -10.40 11.97
C VAL A 150 15.61 -9.85 10.64
N ASP A 151 16.78 -10.31 10.20
CA ASP A 151 17.28 -10.06 8.85
C ASP A 151 16.62 -10.99 7.81
N THR A 152 16.93 -10.80 6.54
CA THR A 152 16.39 -11.60 5.42
C THR A 152 16.79 -13.08 5.46
N THR A 153 17.64 -13.52 6.39
CA THR A 153 17.97 -14.93 6.64
C THR A 153 17.15 -15.53 7.78
N GLY A 154 16.34 -14.71 8.47
CA GLY A 154 15.58 -15.08 9.67
C GLY A 154 16.37 -14.95 10.96
N LYS A 155 17.61 -14.45 10.91
CA LYS A 155 18.43 -14.30 12.12
C LYS A 155 17.96 -13.06 12.89
N MET A 156 17.76 -13.22 14.20
CA MET A 156 17.51 -12.10 15.11
C MET A 156 18.70 -11.14 15.13
N VAL A 157 18.45 -9.87 14.81
CA VAL A 157 19.45 -8.78 14.80
C VAL A 157 19.20 -7.80 15.95
N ILE A 158 17.93 -7.48 16.23
CA ILE A 158 17.55 -6.55 17.30
C ILE A 158 16.55 -7.27 18.22
N PRO A 159 17.02 -7.94 19.29
CA PRO A 159 16.12 -8.50 20.29
C PRO A 159 15.44 -7.39 21.09
N TRP A 160 14.17 -7.59 21.47
CA TRP A 160 13.40 -6.61 22.23
C TRP A 160 12.74 -7.24 23.46
N ASP A 161 12.97 -6.65 24.62
CA ASP A 161 12.85 -7.28 25.94
C ASP A 161 11.44 -7.30 26.55
N THR A 162 10.43 -7.50 25.70
CA THR A 162 9.07 -7.98 26.05
C THR A 162 7.90 -6.98 26.18
N THR A 163 8.06 -5.66 25.93
CA THR A 163 6.89 -4.74 25.77
C THR A 163 6.98 -3.81 24.52
N GLY A 164 5.85 -3.53 23.86
CA GLY A 164 5.78 -2.80 22.57
C GLY A 164 5.64 -3.59 21.26
N PHE A 165 5.30 -2.88 20.18
CA PHE A 165 5.19 -3.34 18.79
C PHE A 165 6.02 -2.44 17.87
N GLY A 166 6.72 -3.04 16.90
CA GLY A 166 7.58 -2.31 15.97
C GLY A 166 6.97 -2.19 14.57
N SER A 167 7.20 -1.06 13.91
CA SER A 167 6.88 -0.86 12.48
C SER A 167 8.04 -1.31 11.58
N ALA A 168 7.81 -1.29 10.27
CA ALA A 168 8.85 -1.50 9.28
C ALA A 168 9.85 -0.33 9.30
N PHE A 169 11.15 -0.62 9.09
CA PHE A 169 12.16 0.42 8.94
C PHE A 169 11.89 1.29 7.71
N ASN A 170 12.06 2.61 7.86
CA ASN A 170 12.12 3.55 6.75
C ASN A 170 13.08 4.69 7.09
N GLU A 171 13.93 5.05 6.14
CA GLU A 171 15.01 6.02 6.30
C GLU A 171 15.93 5.70 7.49
N GLY A 172 16.17 4.41 7.74
CA GLY A 172 17.03 3.94 8.83
C GLY A 172 16.41 3.94 10.24
N LEU A 173 15.15 4.36 10.39
CA LEU A 173 14.43 4.38 11.67
C LEU A 173 13.16 3.51 11.60
N ALA A 174 12.73 2.97 12.74
CA ALA A 174 11.45 2.29 12.88
C ALA A 174 10.70 2.83 14.10
N ALA A 175 9.39 3.01 13.96
CA ALA A 175 8.55 3.34 15.10
C ALA A 175 8.41 2.12 16.00
N MET A 176 8.41 2.34 17.31
CA MET A 176 8.26 1.30 18.31
C MET A 176 7.38 1.84 19.44
N THR A 177 6.48 1.02 19.98
CA THR A 177 5.78 1.35 21.23
C THR A 177 6.54 0.86 22.45
N ASN A 178 6.33 1.49 23.61
CA ASN A 178 6.76 0.95 24.89
C ASN A 178 5.60 0.21 25.60
N LYS A 179 5.79 -0.19 26.86
CA LYS A 179 4.75 -0.83 27.69
C LYS A 179 3.52 0.04 28.00
N ASP A 180 3.64 1.35 27.81
CA ASP A 180 2.60 2.34 28.09
C ASP A 180 1.90 2.76 26.77
N ASP A 181 2.09 1.98 25.69
CA ASP A 181 1.60 2.23 24.34
C ASP A 181 2.00 3.60 23.75
N ARG A 182 3.11 4.17 24.23
CA ARG A 182 3.69 5.41 23.69
C ARG A 182 4.69 5.11 22.60
N PHE A 183 4.66 5.90 21.53
CA PHE A 183 5.54 5.74 20.38
C PHE A 183 6.83 6.53 20.51
N GLY A 184 7.92 5.91 20.09
CA GLY A 184 9.24 6.48 19.86
C GLY A 184 9.87 5.84 18.62
N PHE A 185 11.14 6.15 18.33
CA PHE A 185 11.85 5.58 17.19
C PHE A 185 13.18 4.96 17.57
N ILE A 186 13.48 3.82 16.97
CA ILE A 186 14.76 3.12 17.12
C ILE A 186 15.54 3.11 15.80
N ASN A 187 16.86 3.01 15.89
CA ASN A 187 17.72 2.77 14.73
C ASN A 187 17.96 1.26 14.49
N LYS A 188 18.71 0.93 13.43
CA LYS A 188 19.08 -0.47 13.09
C LYS A 188 20.00 -1.18 14.08
N LYS A 189 20.50 -0.49 15.11
CA LYS A 189 21.22 -1.10 16.24
C LYS A 189 20.29 -1.40 17.44
N GLY A 190 19.02 -1.03 17.35
CA GLY A 190 18.07 -1.11 18.46
C GLY A 190 18.19 0.02 19.47
N GLU A 191 18.95 1.07 19.17
CA GLU A 191 19.08 2.23 20.06
C GLU A 191 17.86 3.13 19.88
N VAL A 192 17.23 3.56 20.98
CA VAL A 192 16.17 4.57 20.97
C VAL A 192 16.77 5.91 20.57
N VAL A 193 16.40 6.41 19.40
CA VAL A 193 16.83 7.71 18.85
C VAL A 193 15.86 8.81 19.25
N ILE A 194 14.56 8.50 19.24
CA ILE A 194 13.49 9.43 19.62
C ILE A 194 12.71 8.79 20.77
N PRO A 195 12.61 9.46 21.93
CA PRO A 195 11.94 8.89 23.12
C PRO A 195 10.47 8.53 22.90
N TYR A 196 9.97 7.62 23.73
CA TYR A 196 8.56 7.20 23.75
C TYR A 196 7.66 8.29 24.34
N GLN A 197 7.23 9.23 23.50
CA GLN A 197 6.49 10.42 23.95
C GLN A 197 5.32 10.81 23.04
N TYR A 198 5.01 10.04 22.00
CA TYR A 198 3.90 10.34 21.10
C TYR A 198 2.76 9.36 21.31
N ASP A 199 1.54 9.80 21.00
CA ASP A 199 0.34 8.97 21.12
C ASP A 199 0.20 8.06 19.89
N GLU A 200 0.54 8.58 18.71
CA GLU A 200 0.66 7.84 17.45
C GLU A 200 1.77 8.46 16.59
N VAL A 201 2.37 7.67 15.70
CA VAL A 201 3.35 8.17 14.72
C VAL A 201 3.22 7.44 13.39
N THR A 202 3.74 8.04 12.32
CA THR A 202 3.99 7.35 11.04
C THR A 202 5.49 7.12 10.84
N ASN A 203 5.83 6.29 9.86
CA ASN A 203 7.23 6.11 9.47
C ASN A 203 7.80 7.42 8.89
N PHE A 204 9.12 7.58 9.01
CA PHE A 204 9.81 8.68 8.32
C PHE A 204 9.68 8.53 6.80
N VAL A 205 9.31 9.63 6.14
CA VAL A 205 9.25 9.77 4.68
C VAL A 205 9.74 11.17 4.33
N ASN A 206 10.73 11.26 3.44
CA ASN A 206 11.40 12.50 3.05
C ASN A 206 11.95 13.31 4.25
N GLY A 207 12.45 12.62 5.27
CA GLY A 207 13.06 13.18 6.48
C GLY A 207 12.08 13.66 7.56
N LEU A 208 10.77 13.47 7.37
CA LEU A 208 9.73 13.85 8.35
C LEU A 208 8.86 12.64 8.73
N ALA A 209 8.39 12.62 9.97
CA ALA A 209 7.36 11.70 10.43
C ALA A 209 6.19 12.49 11.02
N ARG A 210 4.95 12.04 10.77
CA ARG A 210 3.79 12.59 11.47
C ARG A 210 3.79 12.07 12.90
N VAL A 211 3.43 12.94 13.83
CA VAL A 211 3.24 12.59 15.25
C VAL A 211 1.93 13.11 15.76
N ASN A 212 1.23 12.31 16.55
CA ASN A 212 0.04 12.73 17.27
C ASN A 212 0.40 13.12 18.70
N ILE A 213 0.01 14.33 19.08
CA ILE A 213 0.16 14.88 20.43
C ILE A 213 -1.22 15.37 20.86
N LEU A 214 -1.80 14.72 21.87
CA LEU A 214 -3.10 15.12 22.44
C LEU A 214 -4.24 15.22 21.39
N GLY A 215 -4.23 14.32 20.40
CA GLY A 215 -5.25 14.25 19.36
C GLY A 215 -5.00 15.13 18.14
N LYS A 216 -3.87 15.86 18.07
CA LYS A 216 -3.49 16.66 16.91
C LYS A 216 -2.23 16.14 16.24
N TRP A 217 -2.19 16.24 14.92
CA TRP A 217 -1.06 15.86 14.08
C TRP A 217 -0.11 17.04 13.87
N GLY A 218 1.17 16.79 14.12
CA GLY A 218 2.30 17.65 13.75
C GLY A 218 3.39 16.81 13.08
N PHE A 219 4.57 17.40 12.87
CA PHE A 219 5.67 16.73 12.17
C PHE A 219 6.99 16.91 12.90
N ILE A 220 7.75 15.82 13.01
CA ILE A 220 9.10 15.81 13.57
C ILE A 220 10.13 15.46 12.50
N ASN A 221 11.36 15.92 12.71
CA ASN A 221 12.52 15.47 11.96
C ASN A 221 13.16 14.22 12.59
N GLN A 222 14.17 13.66 11.92
CA GLN A 222 14.88 12.45 12.36
C GLN A 222 15.63 12.59 13.70
N LYS A 223 15.77 13.80 14.25
CA LYS A 223 16.30 14.06 15.59
C LYS A 223 15.22 14.09 16.66
N GLY A 224 13.94 14.01 16.28
CA GLY A 224 12.80 14.14 17.18
C GLY A 224 12.39 15.58 17.47
N GLU A 225 12.92 16.56 16.75
CA GLU A 225 12.56 17.97 16.90
C GLU A 225 11.26 18.24 16.12
N LEU A 226 10.29 18.93 16.73
CA LEU A 226 9.09 19.40 16.05
C LEU A 226 9.47 20.44 14.99
N GLU A 227 9.23 20.14 13.71
CA GLU A 227 9.35 21.11 12.62
C GLU A 227 8.02 21.82 12.37
N ILE A 228 6.90 21.14 12.62
CA ILE A 228 5.56 21.69 12.49
C ILE A 228 4.76 21.27 13.73
N GLU A 229 4.22 22.27 14.42
CA GLU A 229 3.40 22.08 15.61
C GLU A 229 2.17 21.19 15.35
N ALA A 230 1.77 20.47 16.39
CA ALA A 230 0.62 19.58 16.34
C ALA A 230 -0.70 20.36 16.45
N ASP A 231 -1.16 20.92 15.33
CA ASP A 231 -2.34 21.77 15.27
C ASP A 231 -3.47 21.21 14.38
N TYR A 232 -3.23 20.11 13.66
CA TYR A 232 -4.15 19.60 12.65
C TYR A 232 -4.90 18.35 13.13
N ASP A 233 -6.15 18.22 12.73
CA ASP A 233 -6.96 17.02 13.03
C ASP A 233 -6.66 15.88 12.06
N PHE A 234 -6.16 16.22 10.87
CA PHE A 234 -5.77 15.29 9.82
C PHE A 234 -4.50 15.78 9.15
N ALA A 235 -3.63 14.86 8.76
CA ALA A 235 -2.42 15.15 7.99
C ALA A 235 -2.02 13.95 7.14
N LEU A 236 -1.55 14.20 5.90
CA LEU A 236 -0.86 13.21 5.07
C LEU A 236 0.67 13.30 5.22
N ASP A 237 1.41 12.45 4.53
CA ASP A 237 2.88 12.56 4.49
C ASP A 237 3.32 13.73 3.60
N PHE A 238 4.54 14.21 3.79
CA PHE A 238 5.12 15.21 2.89
C PHE A 238 5.58 14.56 1.60
N VAL A 239 5.06 15.07 0.48
CA VAL A 239 5.50 14.69 -0.87
C VAL A 239 6.04 15.93 -1.56
N GLU A 240 7.32 15.86 -1.97
CA GLU A 240 8.00 16.94 -2.72
C GLU A 240 7.93 18.32 -2.03
N GLY A 241 7.85 18.34 -0.69
CA GLY A 241 7.85 19.57 0.12
C GLY A 241 6.48 20.15 0.44
N PHE A 242 5.40 19.47 0.05
CA PHE A 242 4.02 19.87 0.34
C PHE A 242 3.25 18.74 1.01
N CYS A 243 2.17 19.09 1.71
CA CYS A 243 1.34 18.15 2.44
C CYS A 243 -0.11 18.67 2.52
N PHE A 244 -1.07 17.76 2.41
CA PHE A 244 -2.45 18.03 2.79
C PHE A 244 -2.64 17.91 4.31
N VAL A 245 -3.22 18.94 4.90
CA VAL A 245 -3.63 18.97 6.31
C VAL A 245 -5.09 19.36 6.41
N GLY A 246 -5.78 18.86 7.43
CA GLY A 246 -7.22 19.03 7.58
C GLY A 246 -7.62 19.44 8.98
N VAL A 247 -8.74 20.15 9.03
CA VAL A 247 -9.50 20.46 10.25
C VAL A 247 -10.95 20.01 10.05
N PRO A 248 -11.75 19.82 11.11
CA PRO A 248 -13.15 19.46 10.97
C PRO A 248 -13.92 20.55 10.22
N GLU A 249 -14.78 20.15 9.30
CA GLU A 249 -15.71 21.03 8.62
C GLU A 249 -16.62 21.74 9.64
N ARG A 250 -16.71 23.08 9.54
CA ARG A 250 -17.54 23.87 10.45
C ARG A 250 -19.02 23.56 10.20
N ASN A 251 -19.74 23.18 11.25
CA ASN A 251 -21.17 22.85 11.25
C ASN A 251 -21.55 21.48 10.63
N ALA A 252 -20.59 20.60 10.35
CA ALA A 252 -20.90 19.24 9.95
C ALA A 252 -21.39 18.42 11.16
N THR A 253 -22.47 17.65 10.98
CA THR A 253 -22.98 16.71 11.99
C THR A 253 -22.12 15.46 12.13
N ASN A 254 -21.26 15.21 11.14
CA ASN A 254 -20.29 14.12 11.11
C ASN A 254 -18.88 14.72 10.98
N TYR A 255 -17.88 14.05 11.56
CA TYR A 255 -16.47 14.44 11.53
C TYR A 255 -15.90 14.34 10.11
N LYS A 256 -16.19 15.33 9.28
CA LYS A 256 -15.69 15.45 7.91
C LYS A 256 -14.46 16.36 7.88
N PRO A 257 -13.36 15.93 7.26
CA PRO A 257 -12.21 16.81 7.08
C PRO A 257 -12.55 17.92 6.07
N ASN A 258 -12.01 19.11 6.33
CA ASN A 258 -11.88 20.19 5.37
C ASN A 258 -10.37 20.43 5.18
N TRP A 259 -9.88 20.18 3.97
CA TRP A 259 -8.45 20.09 3.67
C TRP A 259 -7.88 21.39 3.09
N GLY A 260 -6.63 21.66 3.44
CA GLY A 260 -5.78 22.70 2.90
C GLY A 260 -4.38 22.16 2.65
N ILE A 261 -3.46 23.01 2.17
CA ILE A 261 -2.09 22.62 1.82
C ILE A 261 -1.10 23.45 2.62
N ILE A 262 -0.08 22.80 3.16
CA ILE A 262 1.07 23.46 3.78
C ILE A 262 2.37 23.09 3.06
N ASN A 263 3.35 23.98 3.16
CA ASN A 263 4.72 23.71 2.75
C ASN A 263 5.52 23.07 3.90
N ARG A 264 6.74 22.62 3.59
CA ARG A 264 7.64 21.97 4.56
C ARG A 264 7.95 22.79 5.81
N GLY A 265 7.90 24.12 5.73
CA GLY A 265 8.09 25.00 6.89
C GLY A 265 6.82 25.22 7.72
N GLY A 266 5.72 24.50 7.44
CA GLY A 266 4.43 24.69 8.09
C GLY A 266 3.64 25.90 7.59
N GLY A 267 4.15 26.62 6.59
CA GLY A 267 3.46 27.76 6.00
C GLY A 267 2.25 27.31 5.20
N LYS A 268 1.08 27.91 5.46
CA LYS A 268 -0.15 27.67 4.69
C LYS A 268 0.04 28.12 3.24
N VAL A 269 -0.19 27.21 2.31
CA VAL A 269 -0.17 27.44 0.86
C VAL A 269 -1.60 27.63 0.35
N VAL A 270 -2.51 26.76 0.77
CA VAL A 270 -3.95 26.85 0.47
C VAL A 270 -4.73 26.70 1.77
N ASP A 271 -5.68 27.60 2.01
CA ASP A 271 -6.55 27.53 3.18
C ASP A 271 -7.57 26.39 3.06
N PHE A 272 -8.20 26.01 4.17
CA PHE A 272 -9.09 24.85 4.23
C PHE A 272 -10.36 25.07 3.40
N ARG A 273 -10.47 24.38 2.26
CA ARG A 273 -11.64 24.46 1.37
C ARG A 273 -12.00 23.17 0.64
N TYR A 274 -11.12 22.17 0.65
CA TYR A 274 -11.33 20.95 -0.12
C TYR A 274 -12.11 19.91 0.70
N GLU A 275 -13.13 19.32 0.09
CA GLU A 275 -14.05 18.35 0.71
C GLU A 275 -13.40 16.96 0.84
N ASP A 276 -12.55 16.59 -0.11
CA ASP A 276 -11.78 15.34 -0.14
C ASP A 276 -10.52 15.55 -1.00
N ILE A 277 -9.52 14.70 -0.82
CA ILE A 277 -8.21 14.83 -1.47
C ILE A 277 -7.65 13.46 -1.91
N ARG A 278 -6.81 13.49 -2.93
CA ARG A 278 -5.91 12.41 -3.34
C ARG A 278 -4.51 12.98 -3.37
N ASP A 279 -3.61 12.30 -2.67
CA ASP A 279 -2.29 12.83 -2.34
C ASP A 279 -1.47 13.17 -3.59
N PHE A 280 -0.48 14.04 -3.41
CA PHE A 280 0.41 14.46 -4.45
C PHE A 280 1.33 13.33 -4.92
N HIS A 281 1.59 13.30 -6.22
CA HIS A 281 2.65 12.50 -6.82
C HIS A 281 3.13 13.18 -8.10
N GLN A 282 4.44 13.43 -8.25
CA GLN A 282 5.01 14.05 -9.45
C GLN A 282 4.36 15.40 -9.80
N GLY A 283 4.15 16.27 -8.82
CA GLY A 283 3.54 17.58 -9.06
C GLY A 283 2.01 17.66 -9.01
N LEU A 284 1.31 16.53 -8.93
CA LEU A 284 -0.12 16.47 -9.19
C LEU A 284 -0.88 15.87 -8.01
N GLY A 285 -1.90 16.57 -7.55
CA GLY A 285 -2.90 16.09 -6.60
C GLY A 285 -4.29 16.15 -7.22
N ALA A 286 -5.26 15.45 -6.62
CA ALA A 286 -6.66 15.63 -6.98
C ALA A 286 -7.45 16.08 -5.75
N VAL A 287 -8.39 16.99 -5.94
CA VAL A 287 -9.21 17.54 -4.86
C VAL A 287 -10.68 17.54 -5.26
N LEU A 288 -11.55 17.25 -4.30
CA LEU A 288 -12.98 17.41 -4.42
C LEU A 288 -13.36 18.81 -3.89
N GLU A 289 -13.97 19.61 -4.75
CA GLU A 289 -14.44 20.95 -4.42
C GLU A 289 -15.66 21.27 -5.27
N ASP A 290 -16.76 21.70 -4.65
CA ASP A 290 -18.06 21.92 -5.29
C ASP A 290 -18.66 20.64 -5.88
N GLY A 291 -18.41 19.50 -5.24
CA GLY A 291 -18.92 18.19 -5.67
C GLY A 291 -18.26 17.61 -6.94
N LYS A 292 -17.17 18.20 -7.43
CA LYS A 292 -16.41 17.70 -8.58
C LYS A 292 -14.92 17.55 -8.29
N TRP A 293 -14.31 16.52 -8.87
CA TRP A 293 -12.87 16.28 -8.76
C TRP A 293 -12.09 17.13 -9.76
N LYS A 294 -11.07 17.83 -9.25
CA LYS A 294 -10.18 18.74 -9.97
C LYS A 294 -8.73 18.26 -9.82
N ILE A 295 -7.93 18.39 -10.87
CA ILE A 295 -6.48 18.14 -10.83
C ILE A 295 -5.79 19.44 -10.46
N ILE A 296 -4.94 19.42 -9.44
CA ILE A 296 -4.23 20.61 -8.95
C ILE A 296 -2.72 20.40 -8.85
N ASP A 297 -1.98 21.51 -8.94
CA ASP A 297 -0.58 21.58 -8.54
C ASP A 297 -0.44 21.78 -7.01
N TYR A 298 0.80 21.85 -6.53
CA TYR A 298 1.13 22.09 -5.11
C TYR A 298 0.61 23.41 -4.53
N PHE A 299 0.27 24.37 -5.39
CA PHE A 299 -0.23 25.68 -4.99
C PHE A 299 -1.77 25.76 -5.06
N GLY A 300 -2.43 24.65 -5.38
CA GLY A 300 -3.88 24.57 -5.53
C GLY A 300 -4.40 25.19 -6.82
N ASN A 301 -3.53 25.46 -7.79
CA ASN A 301 -3.95 25.90 -9.12
C ASN A 301 -4.48 24.69 -9.89
N LYS A 302 -5.59 24.87 -10.61
CA LYS A 302 -6.06 23.84 -11.54
C LYS A 302 -5.01 23.62 -12.63
N VAL A 303 -4.65 22.36 -12.85
CA VAL A 303 -3.76 21.96 -13.95
C VAL A 303 -4.54 21.95 -15.27
N VAL A 304 -5.84 21.60 -15.20
CA VAL A 304 -6.78 21.61 -16.32
C VAL A 304 -8.15 22.13 -15.87
N GLU A 305 -8.89 22.75 -16.77
CA GLU A 305 -10.25 23.21 -16.48
C GLU A 305 -11.29 22.08 -16.43
N LYS A 306 -10.96 20.92 -17.00
CA LYS A 306 -11.84 19.75 -16.99
C LYS A 306 -12.01 19.22 -15.56
N GLU A 307 -13.25 18.89 -15.22
CA GLU A 307 -13.63 18.34 -13.92
C GLU A 307 -14.23 16.93 -14.11
N PHE A 308 -14.16 16.13 -13.05
CA PHE A 308 -14.45 14.69 -13.11
C PHE A 308 -15.43 14.28 -12.02
N ASP A 309 -16.14 13.17 -12.24
CA ASP A 309 -16.99 12.55 -11.21
C ASP A 309 -16.15 11.82 -10.16
N ASN A 310 -14.97 11.30 -10.54
CA ASN A 310 -13.98 10.73 -9.62
C ASN A 310 -12.57 10.80 -10.21
N ILE A 311 -11.56 10.96 -9.36
CA ILE A 311 -10.14 10.82 -9.68
C ILE A 311 -9.44 10.09 -8.52
N GLU A 312 -8.53 9.16 -8.83
CA GLU A 312 -7.60 8.57 -7.86
C GLU A 312 -6.22 9.26 -7.92
N SER A 313 -5.35 9.00 -6.94
CA SER A 313 -4.00 9.58 -6.94
C SER A 313 -3.25 9.28 -8.24
N PHE A 314 -2.56 10.29 -8.78
CA PHE A 314 -1.61 10.08 -9.86
C PHE A 314 -0.50 9.14 -9.40
N ARG A 315 -0.06 8.29 -10.31
CA ARG A 315 1.12 7.44 -10.17
C ARG A 315 1.71 7.31 -11.56
N ASP A 316 3.03 7.38 -11.72
CA ASP A 316 3.69 7.18 -13.02
C ASP A 316 3.03 7.96 -14.17
N GLY A 317 2.59 9.20 -13.92
CA GLY A 317 1.94 10.08 -14.90
C GLY A 317 0.48 9.74 -15.27
N LEU A 318 -0.16 8.72 -14.68
CA LEU A 318 -1.56 8.37 -14.94
C LEU A 318 -2.39 8.27 -13.66
N ALA A 319 -3.67 8.64 -13.73
CA ALA A 319 -4.65 8.48 -12.67
C ALA A 319 -5.91 7.77 -13.18
N TRP A 320 -6.53 6.93 -12.37
CA TRP A 320 -7.90 6.46 -12.65
C TRP A 320 -8.87 7.63 -12.55
N ALA A 321 -9.79 7.75 -13.51
CA ALA A 321 -10.83 8.76 -13.50
C ALA A 321 -12.17 8.25 -14.04
N VAL A 322 -13.25 8.93 -13.63
CA VAL A 322 -14.63 8.72 -14.08
C VAL A 322 -15.21 10.06 -14.53
N ASP A 323 -15.82 10.09 -15.72
CA ASP A 323 -16.45 11.26 -16.32
C ASP A 323 -17.68 10.82 -17.13
N GLY A 324 -18.87 11.03 -16.57
CA GLY A 324 -20.12 10.59 -17.18
C GLY A 324 -20.21 9.06 -17.23
N ASP A 325 -20.17 8.49 -18.43
CA ASP A 325 -20.16 7.04 -18.64
C ASP A 325 -18.75 6.50 -18.96
N LYS A 326 -17.75 7.39 -19.10
CA LYS A 326 -16.37 7.00 -19.36
C LYS A 326 -15.63 6.75 -18.06
N SER A 327 -14.89 5.64 -18.01
CA SER A 327 -13.94 5.36 -16.93
C SER A 327 -12.65 4.77 -17.51
N GLY A 328 -11.52 5.12 -16.91
CA GLY A 328 -10.22 4.80 -17.48
C GLY A 328 -9.08 5.57 -16.86
N PHE A 329 -7.90 5.46 -17.46
CA PHE A 329 -6.71 6.18 -17.03
C PHE A 329 -6.54 7.47 -17.82
N ILE A 330 -6.39 8.57 -17.09
CA ILE A 330 -6.10 9.89 -17.63
C ILE A 330 -4.65 10.29 -17.38
N ASP A 331 -4.12 11.13 -18.26
CA ASP A 331 -2.88 11.86 -18.04
C ASP A 331 -3.10 13.22 -17.34
N PRO A 332 -2.04 14.01 -17.08
CA PRO A 332 -2.18 15.31 -16.45
C PRO A 332 -2.95 16.34 -17.28
N THR A 333 -3.15 16.12 -18.58
CA THR A 333 -4.01 16.97 -19.42
C THR A 333 -5.49 16.62 -19.32
N GLY A 334 -5.83 15.56 -18.57
CA GLY A 334 -7.19 15.10 -18.37
C GLY A 334 -7.75 14.30 -19.55
N GLU A 335 -6.89 13.89 -20.48
CA GLU A 335 -7.27 13.06 -21.62
C GLU A 335 -7.27 11.58 -21.23
N PHE A 336 -8.30 10.84 -21.64
CA PHE A 336 -8.38 9.40 -21.41
C PHE A 336 -7.49 8.66 -22.40
N ASN A 337 -6.30 8.28 -21.95
CA ASN A 337 -5.35 7.51 -22.74
C ASN A 337 -5.75 6.03 -22.84
N ILE A 338 -6.40 5.52 -21.78
CA ILE A 338 -6.88 4.14 -21.71
C ILE A 338 -8.31 4.16 -21.20
N VAL A 339 -9.25 3.73 -22.02
CA VAL A 339 -10.66 3.57 -21.62
C VAL A 339 -10.90 2.11 -21.29
N ILE A 340 -11.48 1.86 -20.12
CA ILE A 340 -11.83 0.51 -19.69
C ILE A 340 -13.27 0.18 -20.12
N PRO A 341 -13.53 -1.06 -20.59
CA PRO A 341 -14.86 -1.48 -20.98
C PRO A 341 -15.89 -1.30 -19.84
N GLU A 342 -17.09 -0.83 -20.17
CA GLU A 342 -18.17 -0.58 -19.19
C GLU A 342 -18.73 -1.86 -18.55
N GLU A 343 -18.42 -3.01 -19.14
CA GLU A 343 -18.76 -4.35 -18.68
C GLU A 343 -17.77 -4.89 -17.65
N ALA A 344 -16.67 -4.17 -17.41
CA ALA A 344 -15.69 -4.55 -16.39
C ALA A 344 -16.36 -4.56 -15.00
N GLU A 345 -16.41 -5.73 -14.38
CA GLU A 345 -17.07 -5.95 -13.08
C GLU A 345 -16.17 -5.57 -11.91
N VAL A 346 -14.86 -5.67 -12.10
CA VAL A 346 -13.83 -5.39 -11.09
C VAL A 346 -12.65 -4.74 -11.79
N LEU A 347 -12.08 -3.70 -11.16
CA LEU A 347 -10.81 -3.12 -11.60
C LEU A 347 -9.86 -2.84 -10.44
N LEU A 348 -8.58 -3.12 -10.70
CA LEU A 348 -7.47 -2.95 -9.77
C LEU A 348 -6.38 -2.10 -10.45
N ASP A 349 -6.03 -0.95 -9.86
CA ASP A 349 -4.78 -0.25 -10.19
C ASP A 349 -3.64 -1.01 -9.49
N LEU A 350 -2.79 -1.65 -10.29
CA LEU A 350 -1.73 -2.54 -9.81
C LEU A 350 -0.56 -1.77 -9.19
N ARG A 351 -0.42 -0.48 -9.50
CA ARG A 351 0.63 0.38 -8.95
C ARG A 351 0.28 0.80 -7.53
N LEU A 352 -1.00 1.03 -7.28
CA LEU A 352 -1.55 1.34 -5.96
C LEU A 352 -1.97 0.09 -5.17
N ASN A 353 -2.06 -1.08 -5.83
CA ASN A 353 -2.66 -2.29 -5.28
C ASN A 353 -4.06 -2.05 -4.69
N LYS A 354 -4.84 -1.22 -5.39
CA LYS A 354 -6.13 -0.69 -4.91
C LYS A 354 -7.23 -0.94 -5.93
N LEU A 355 -8.36 -1.47 -5.45
CA LEU A 355 -9.58 -1.53 -6.25
C LEU A 355 -10.09 -0.11 -6.51
N VAL A 356 -10.38 0.19 -7.76
CA VAL A 356 -11.00 1.45 -8.16
C VAL A 356 -12.41 1.19 -8.62
N LYS A 357 -13.29 2.15 -8.37
CA LYS A 357 -14.70 2.03 -8.71
C LYS A 357 -14.91 2.57 -10.12
N ASN A 358 -15.56 1.76 -10.95
CA ASN A 358 -16.31 2.28 -12.08
C ASN A 358 -17.61 2.92 -11.54
N LYS A 359 -18.44 3.42 -12.44
CA LYS A 359 -19.73 4.02 -12.06
C LYS A 359 -20.77 3.00 -11.57
N LYS A 360 -20.62 1.71 -11.88
CA LYS A 360 -21.67 0.69 -11.68
C LYS A 360 -21.63 0.03 -10.31
#